data_AF-A0A2A4NBP7-F1
#
_entry.id   AF-A0A2A4NBP7-F1
#
_cell.length_a   1.000
_cell.length_b   1.000
_cell.length_c   1.000
_cell.angle_alpha   90.00
_cell.angle_beta   90.00
_cell.angle_gamma   90.00
#
_symmetry.space_group_name_H-M   'P 1'
#
loop_
_entity.id
_entity.type
_entity.pdbx_description
1 polymer ?
#
loop_
_entity_poly.entity_id
_entity_poly.type
_entity_poly.pdbx_seq_one_letter_code
_entity_poly.pdbx_strand_id
1 'polypeptide(L)'
;MDQKKAQNTVLKIIRNKYVITFLIFYFWLFFFDQHSIWERKGHEDNIESLEKEKDYFIEKIENDENRIHELKTNRKNLEKFAREQYLMKKKNEDIFIIIEE
;
A
#
# COMPACT_ATOMS: atom_id res chain seq x y z
N MET A 1 -22.98 1.22 -53.64
CA MET A 1 -23.49 0.11 -52.82
C MET A 1 -24.33 0.72 -51.70
N ASP A 2 -25.60 0.33 -51.62
CA ASP A 2 -26.71 1.15 -51.10
C ASP A 2 -26.68 1.40 -49.58
N GLN A 3 -26.30 2.61 -49.16
CA GLN A 3 -26.24 3.06 -47.76
C GLN A 3 -27.58 2.85 -47.02
N LYS A 4 -28.71 3.05 -47.72
CA LYS A 4 -30.06 2.87 -47.16
C LYS A 4 -30.39 1.40 -46.85
N LYS A 5 -29.86 0.47 -47.64
CA LYS A 5 -30.09 -0.98 -47.46
C LYS A 5 -29.30 -1.51 -46.26
N ALA A 6 -28.08 -1.02 -46.07
CA ALA A 6 -27.27 -1.30 -44.88
C ALA A 6 -27.95 -0.80 -43.60
N GLN A 7 -28.47 0.43 -43.59
CA GLN A 7 -29.18 1.00 -42.43
C GLN A 7 -30.41 0.17 -42.04
N ASN A 8 -31.22 -0.26 -43.01
CA ASN A 8 -32.42 -1.07 -42.74
C ASN A 8 -32.11 -2.47 -42.22
N THR A 9 -31.00 -3.07 -42.65
CA THR A 9 -30.52 -4.36 -42.14
C THR A 9 -30.04 -4.23 -40.71
N VAL A 10 -29.25 -3.20 -40.41
CA VAL A 10 -28.77 -2.90 -39.04
C VAL A 10 -29.95 -2.64 -38.09
N LEU A 11 -30.95 -1.87 -38.54
CA LEU A 11 -32.13 -1.58 -37.72
C LEU A 11 -32.95 -2.84 -37.40
N LYS A 12 -33.08 -3.78 -38.35
CA LYS A 12 -33.75 -5.07 -38.12
C LYS A 12 -32.98 -5.96 -37.14
N ILE A 13 -31.65 -5.95 -37.20
CA ILE A 13 -30.78 -6.73 -36.30
C ILE A 13 -30.87 -6.16 -34.87
N ILE A 14 -30.80 -4.85 -34.71
CA ILE A 14 -30.91 -4.18 -33.40
C ILE A 14 -32.30 -4.33 -32.79
N ARG A 15 -33.36 -4.45 -33.60
CA ARG A 15 -34.74 -4.66 -33.09
C ARG A 15 -35.02 -6.11 -32.65
N ASN A 16 -34.07 -7.02 -32.82
CA ASN A 16 -34.21 -8.39 -32.33
C ASN A 16 -33.95 -8.44 -30.81
N LYS A 17 -34.93 -8.92 -30.04
CA LYS A 17 -34.83 -9.09 -28.58
C LYS A 17 -33.59 -9.87 -28.15
N TYR A 18 -33.17 -10.89 -28.91
CA TYR A 18 -31.99 -11.69 -28.59
C TYR A 18 -30.69 -10.88 -28.73
N VAL A 19 -30.61 -10.00 -29.73
CA VAL A 19 -29.43 -9.13 -29.95
C VAL A 19 -29.36 -8.08 -28.85
N ILE A 20 -30.49 -7.48 -28.46
CA ILE A 20 -30.54 -6.50 -27.36
C ILE A 20 -30.13 -7.17 -26.04
N THR A 21 -30.69 -8.35 -25.72
CA THR A 21 -30.30 -9.07 -24.50
C THR A 21 -28.82 -9.45 -24.50
N PHE A 22 -28.28 -9.88 -25.64
CA PHE A 22 -26.86 -10.18 -25.77
C PHE A 22 -25.99 -8.93 -25.60
N LEU A 23 -26.37 -7.81 -26.21
CA LEU A 23 -25.65 -6.54 -26.05
C LEU A 23 -25.69 -6.03 -24.61
N ILE A 24 -26.83 -6.12 -23.92
CA ILE A 24 -26.94 -5.76 -22.50
C ILE A 24 -26.09 -6.69 -21.64
N PHE A 25 -26.09 -8.00 -21.93
CA PHE A 25 -25.28 -8.98 -21.22
C PHE A 25 -23.78 -8.70 -21.38
N TYR A 26 -23.32 -8.44 -22.60
CA TYR A 26 -21.92 -8.08 -22.84
C TYR A 26 -21.57 -6.72 -22.26
N PHE A 27 -22.45 -5.73 -22.38
CA PHE A 27 -22.27 -4.44 -21.73
C PHE A 27 -22.14 -4.62 -20.21
N TRP A 28 -22.95 -5.48 -19.60
CA TRP A 28 -22.83 -5.78 -18.18
C TRP A 28 -21.48 -6.42 -17.84
N LEU A 29 -21.05 -7.43 -18.60
CA LEU A 29 -19.73 -8.05 -18.43
C LEU A 29 -18.56 -7.08 -18.69
N PHE A 30 -18.70 -6.08 -19.56
CA PHE A 30 -17.60 -5.14 -19.81
C PHE A 30 -17.52 -4.03 -18.76
N PHE A 31 -18.65 -3.57 -18.22
CA PHE A 31 -18.70 -2.43 -17.30
C PHE A 31 -18.70 -2.81 -15.82
N PHE A 32 -19.26 -3.97 -15.46
CA PHE A 32 -19.44 -4.40 -14.06
C PHE A 32 -18.61 -5.62 -13.66
N ASP A 33 -17.83 -6.20 -14.58
CA ASP A 33 -16.95 -7.33 -14.26
C ASP A 33 -15.64 -6.90 -13.58
N GLN A 34 -15.01 -7.83 -12.84
CA GLN A 34 -13.85 -7.63 -11.95
C GLN A 34 -12.52 -7.29 -12.69
N HIS A 35 -12.62 -6.91 -13.95
CA HIS A 35 -11.50 -6.41 -14.76
C HIS A 35 -11.63 -4.93 -15.03
N SER A 36 -12.38 -4.24 -14.17
CA SER A 36 -12.58 -2.82 -14.26
C SER A 36 -11.26 -2.08 -14.05
N ILE A 37 -11.03 -1.04 -14.85
CA ILE A 37 -9.80 -0.21 -14.77
C ILE A 37 -9.64 0.42 -13.37
N TRP A 38 -10.76 0.57 -12.66
CA TRP A 38 -10.82 1.08 -11.29
C TRP A 38 -10.15 0.13 -10.29
N GLU A 39 -10.41 -1.18 -10.39
CA GLU A 39 -9.80 -2.19 -9.54
C GLU A 39 -8.29 -2.29 -9.79
N ARG A 40 -7.88 -2.22 -11.06
CA ARG A 40 -6.46 -2.22 -11.43
C ARG A 40 -5.70 -1.05 -10.80
N LYS A 41 -6.26 0.16 -10.82
CA LYS A 41 -5.64 1.32 -10.15
C LYS A 41 -5.52 1.13 -8.63
N GLY A 42 -6.57 0.60 -7.99
CA GLY A 42 -6.51 0.28 -6.57
C GLY A 42 -5.42 -0.75 -6.24
N HIS A 43 -5.20 -1.74 -7.12
CA HIS A 43 -4.11 -2.69 -6.94
C HIS A 43 -2.72 -2.07 -7.13
N GLU A 44 -2.55 -1.16 -8.09
CA GLU A 44 -1.29 -0.43 -8.28
C GLU A 44 -0.93 0.44 -7.07
N ASP A 45 -1.90 1.19 -6.52
CA ASP A 45 -1.70 1.99 -5.30
C ASP A 45 -1.32 1.12 -4.10
N ASN A 46 -1.94 -0.05 -3.97
CA ASN A 46 -1.61 -1.02 -2.91
C ASN A 46 -0.23 -1.64 -3.09
N ILE A 47 0.21 -1.88 -4.33
CA ILE A 47 1.57 -2.37 -4.59
C ILE A 47 2.58 -1.30 -4.19
N GLU A 48 2.36 -0.05 -4.58
CA GLU A 48 3.26 1.05 -4.24
C GLU A 48 3.33 1.28 -2.71
N SER A 49 2.22 1.18 -1.99
CA SER A 49 2.22 1.31 -0.53
C SER A 49 2.97 0.17 0.15
N LEU A 50 2.77 -1.08 -0.29
CA LEU A 50 3.48 -2.25 0.23
C LEU A 50 4.99 -2.18 -0.08
N GLU A 51 5.38 -1.69 -1.25
CA GLU A 51 6.79 -1.48 -1.58
C GLU A 51 7.44 -0.43 -0.68
N LYS A 52 6.77 0.70 -0.44
CA LYS A 52 7.24 1.73 0.49
C LYS A 52 7.36 1.20 1.92
N GLU A 53 6.37 0.45 2.40
CA GLU A 53 6.43 -0.17 3.73
C GLU A 53 7.61 -1.15 3.84
N LYS A 54 7.80 -1.99 2.81
CA LYS A 54 8.92 -2.94 2.75
C LYS A 54 10.26 -2.21 2.83
N ASP A 55 10.46 -1.16 2.03
CA ASP A 55 11.71 -0.41 2.00
C ASP A 55 11.98 0.30 3.33
N TYR A 56 10.94 0.89 3.94
CA TYR A 56 11.02 1.47 5.29
C TYR A 56 11.49 0.45 6.34
N PHE A 57 10.90 -0.76 6.35
CA PHE A 57 11.28 -1.78 7.33
C PHE A 57 12.68 -2.33 7.10
N ILE A 58 13.13 -2.45 5.84
CA ILE A 58 14.51 -2.85 5.53
C ILE A 58 15.50 -1.85 6.12
N GLU A 59 15.30 -0.55 5.86
CA GLU A 59 16.17 0.51 6.40
C GLU A 59 16.16 0.51 7.94
N LYS A 60 14.98 0.35 8.54
CA LYS A 60 14.83 0.29 10.00
C LYS A 60 15.56 -0.90 10.61
N ILE A 61 15.46 -2.08 10.00
CA ILE A 61 16.16 -3.29 10.45
C ILE A 61 17.67 -3.05 10.41
N GLU A 62 18.20 -2.51 9.31
CA GLU A 62 19.63 -2.22 9.19
C GLU A 62 20.10 -1.23 10.28
N ASN A 63 19.32 -0.18 10.54
CA ASN A 63 19.62 0.80 11.59
C ASN A 63 19.60 0.15 12.98
N ASP A 64 18.56 -0.62 13.28
CA ASP A 64 18.39 -1.28 14.57
C ASP A 64 19.47 -2.35 14.81
N GLU A 65 19.87 -3.10 13.78
CA GLU A 65 20.98 -4.05 13.85
C GLU A 65 22.30 -3.35 14.19
N ASN A 66 22.61 -2.25 13.49
CA ASN A 66 23.79 -1.44 13.79
C ASN A 66 23.75 -0.90 15.22
N ARG A 67 22.61 -0.39 15.67
CA ARG A 67 22.42 0.11 17.03
C ARG A 67 22.60 -0.99 18.09
N ILE A 68 22.04 -2.18 17.85
CA ILE A 68 22.25 -3.35 18.71
C ILE A 68 23.72 -3.75 18.73
N HIS A 69 24.41 -3.72 17.59
CA HIS A 69 25.83 -4.04 17.50
C HIS A 69 26.67 -3.07 18.33
N GLU A 70 26.41 -1.76 18.23
CA GLU A 70 27.08 -0.74 19.04
C GLU A 70 26.83 -0.92 20.54
N LEU A 71 25.59 -1.25 20.94
CA LEU A 71 25.24 -1.51 22.34
C LEU A 71 25.94 -2.76 22.89
N LYS A 72 26.14 -3.79 22.07
CA LYS A 72 26.82 -5.03 22.49
C LYS A 72 28.34 -4.89 22.56
N THR A 73 28.93 -4.11 21.66
CA THR A 73 30.40 -3.98 21.54
C THR A 73 30.96 -2.86 22.40
N ASN A 74 30.21 -1.79 22.64
CA ASN A 74 30.67 -0.62 23.37
C ASN A 74 29.92 -0.43 24.70
N ARG A 75 30.59 -0.81 25.80
CA ARG A 75 30.05 -0.69 27.17
C ARG A 75 29.69 0.75 27.55
N LYS A 76 30.39 1.76 27.02
CA LYS A 76 30.10 3.18 27.28
C LYS A 76 28.80 3.61 26.58
N ASN A 77 28.57 3.15 25.35
CA ASN A 77 27.33 3.41 24.63
C ASN A 77 26.15 2.70 25.30
N LEU A 78 26.35 1.47 25.77
CA LEU A 78 25.34 0.74 26.55
C LEU A 78 24.94 1.46 27.83
N GLU A 79 25.93 1.93 28.61
CA GLU A 79 25.66 2.69 29.84
C GLU A 79 24.95 4.01 29.54
N LYS A 80 25.36 4.73 28.49
CA LYS A 80 24.69 5.96 28.04
C LYS A 80 23.22 5.69 27.67
N PHE A 81 22.96 4.66 26.86
CA PHE A 81 21.62 4.27 26.45
C PHE A 81 20.73 3.89 27.65
N ALA A 82 21.26 3.09 28.58
CA ALA A 82 20.55 2.70 29.80
C ALA A 82 20.21 3.91 30.70
N ARG A 83 21.12 4.89 30.78
CA ARG A 83 20.89 6.13 31.55
C ARG A 83 19.88 7.06 30.89
N GLU A 84 19.96 7.26 29.57
CA GLU A 84 19.09 8.20 28.85
C GLU A 84 17.69 7.65 28.60
N GLN A 85 17.57 6.39 28.20
CA GLN A 85 16.28 5.81 27.79
C GLN A 85 15.52 5.17 28.95
N TYR A 86 16.24 4.59 29.91
CA TYR A 86 15.65 3.83 31.02
C TYR A 86 15.92 4.46 32.39
N LEU A 87 16.61 5.60 32.44
CA LEU A 87 16.95 6.29 33.70
C LEU A 87 17.62 5.35 34.70
N MET A 88 18.47 4.43 34.23
CA MET A 88 19.18 3.50 35.10
C MET A 88 20.28 4.23 35.88
N LYS A 89 20.39 3.93 37.19
CA LYS A 89 21.45 4.42 38.07
C LYS A 89 22.15 3.29 38.81
N LYS A 90 23.39 3.54 39.25
CA LYS A 90 24.04 2.68 40.24
C LYS A 90 23.43 2.91 41.62
N LYS A 91 23.60 1.95 42.54
CA LYS A 91 23.05 2.02 43.91
C LYS A 91 23.50 3.26 44.70
N ASN A 92 24.65 3.83 44.36
CA ASN A 92 25.26 4.97 45.06
C ASN A 92 25.14 6.27 44.24
N GLU A 93 24.24 6.34 43.26
CA GLU A 93 24.01 7.52 42.42
C GLU A 93 22.57 8.02 42.59
N ASP A 94 22.38 9.33 42.48
CA ASP A 94 21.08 9.99 42.45
C ASP A 94 20.82 10.61 41.08
N ILE A 95 19.59 10.48 40.57
CA ILE A 95 19.16 11.02 39.27
C ILE A 95 18.29 12.24 39.54
N PHE A 96 18.61 13.34 38.87
CA PHE A 96 17.79 14.55 38.86
C PHE A 96 17.20 14.72 37.46
N ILE A 97 15.87 14.86 37.38
CA ILE A 97 15.16 15.17 36.14
C ILE A 97 14.71 16.62 36.24
N ILE A 98 15.22 17.47 35.35
CA ILE A 98 14.84 18.88 35.29
C ILE A 98 13.70 19.00 34.30
N ILE A 99 12.54 19.45 34.79
CA ILE A 99 11.37 19.76 33.98
C ILE A 99 11.32 21.29 33.91
N GLU A 100 11.43 21.86 32.71
CA GLU A 100 11.17 23.29 32.52
C GLU A 100 9.65 23.51 32.56
N GLU A 101 9.18 24.39 33.45
CA GLU A 101 7.77 24.83 33.54
C GLU A 101 7.41 25.84 32.44
#